data_AF-A0A529NB13-F1
#
_entry.id   AF-A0A529NB13-F1
#
_cell.length_a   1.000
_cell.length_b   1.000
_cell.length_c   1.000
_cell.angle_alpha   90.00
_cell.angle_beta   90.00
_cell.angle_gamma   90.00
#
_symmetry.space_group_name_H-M   'P 1'
#
loop_
_entity.id
_entity.type
_entity.pdbx_description
1 polymer ?
#
loop_
_entity_poly.entity_id
_entity_poly.type
_entity_poly.pdbx_seq_one_letter_code
_entity_poly.pdbx_strand_id
1 'polypeptide(L)'
;MVSGVLRMVEFALLFVSGLCLYFYYVGFFNYLAWQYPVTIAAASFLAVVLLDVTDSYQIAALMRPIASFGRVLLVWAGTFALMALTAFAMKMSEDYSRLLFGTWFVVGFVLIFGLRLVMSNLIRRWARDGRMERRAVIVG
;
A
#
# COMPACT_ATOMS: atom_id res chain seq x y z
N MET A 1 -9.90 -8.27 -13.59
CA MET A 1 -8.59 -7.84 -14.12
C MET A 1 -8.10 -6.52 -13.52
N VAL A 2 -8.92 -5.47 -13.41
CA VAL A 2 -8.51 -4.16 -12.86
C VAL A 2 -7.96 -4.23 -11.42
N SER A 3 -8.56 -5.05 -10.55
CA SER A 3 -8.09 -5.24 -9.15
C SER A 3 -6.69 -5.84 -9.08
N GLY A 4 -6.37 -6.84 -9.91
CA GLY A 4 -5.04 -7.47 -9.91
C GLY A 4 -3.91 -6.52 -10.31
N VAL A 5 -4.15 -5.67 -11.31
CA VAL A 5 -3.18 -4.64 -11.73
C VAL A 5 -2.97 -3.62 -10.61
N LEU A 6 -4.05 -3.19 -9.92
CA LEU A 6 -3.93 -2.24 -8.82
C LEU A 6 -3.09 -2.80 -7.66
N ARG A 7 -3.24 -4.09 -7.33
CA ARG A 7 -2.41 -4.76 -6.30
C ARG A 7 -0.92 -4.72 -6.66
N MET A 8 -0.58 -5.01 -7.91
CA MET A 8 0.81 -4.95 -8.39
C MET A 8 1.35 -3.52 -8.36
N VAL A 9 0.53 -2.53 -8.70
CA VAL A 9 0.91 -1.11 -8.64
C VAL A 9 1.12 -0.67 -7.19
N GLU A 10 0.20 -0.98 -6.27
CA GLU A 10 0.35 -0.66 -4.84
C GLU A 10 1.59 -1.33 -4.24
N PHE A 11 1.84 -2.61 -4.58
CA PHE A 11 3.06 -3.32 -4.19
C PHE A 11 4.33 -2.61 -4.70
N ALA A 12 4.40 -2.34 -6.01
CA ALA A 12 5.57 -1.71 -6.63
C ALA A 12 5.82 -0.31 -6.05
N LEU A 13 4.75 0.45 -5.80
CA LEU A 13 4.80 1.79 -5.26
C LEU A 13 5.30 1.81 -3.80
N LEU A 14 4.86 0.86 -2.97
CA LEU A 14 5.40 0.68 -1.62
C LEU A 14 6.85 0.19 -1.62
N PHE A 15 7.17 -0.77 -2.48
CA PHE A 15 8.51 -1.35 -2.57
C PHE A 15 9.54 -0.32 -3.06
N VAL A 16 9.23 0.38 -4.14
CA VAL A 16 10.11 1.43 -4.70
C VAL A 16 10.25 2.59 -3.73
N SER A 17 9.17 3.05 -3.08
CA SER A 17 9.27 4.12 -2.08
C SER A 17 10.13 3.72 -0.87
N GLY A 18 9.99 2.49 -0.38
CA GLY A 18 10.85 1.96 0.68
C GLY A 18 12.32 1.90 0.27
N LEU A 19 12.61 1.44 -0.96
CA LEU A 19 13.98 1.43 -1.50
C LEU A 19 14.55 2.83 -1.68
N CYS A 20 13.77 3.78 -2.18
CA CYS A 20 14.21 5.17 -2.32
C CYS A 20 14.57 5.78 -0.95
N LEU A 21 13.74 5.53 0.08
CA LEU A 21 14.04 5.99 1.45
C LEU A 21 15.27 5.28 2.04
N TYR A 22 15.43 3.99 1.78
CA TYR A 22 16.63 3.25 2.17
C TYR A 22 17.90 3.87 1.56
N PHE A 23 17.90 4.11 0.25
CA PHE A 23 19.05 4.74 -0.41
C PHE A 23 19.31 6.16 0.07
N TYR A 24 18.25 6.92 0.37
CA TYR A 24 18.38 8.31 0.84
C TYR A 24 18.94 8.41 2.26
N TYR A 25 18.48 7.56 3.19
CA TYR A 25 18.87 7.66 4.60
C TYR A 25 20.08 6.81 4.99
N VAL A 26 20.22 5.61 4.43
CA VAL A 26 21.26 4.64 4.83
C VAL A 26 22.43 4.59 3.84
N GLY A 27 22.21 5.09 2.62
CA GLY A 27 23.20 5.05 1.54
C GLY A 27 23.30 3.66 0.89
N PHE A 28 24.08 3.58 -0.18
CA PHE A 28 24.21 2.35 -0.98
C PHE A 28 24.97 1.26 -0.23
N PHE A 29 24.31 0.12 0.05
CA PHE A 29 24.92 -1.15 0.47
C PHE A 29 25.81 -1.13 1.73
N ASN A 30 25.82 -0.05 2.51
CA ASN A 30 26.73 0.08 3.66
C ASN A 30 26.22 -0.59 4.94
N TYR A 31 24.90 -0.73 5.10
CA TYR A 31 24.31 -1.26 6.34
C TYR A 31 23.06 -2.11 6.04
N LEU A 32 23.07 -3.38 6.49
CA LEU A 32 22.00 -4.38 6.30
C LEU A 32 21.50 -4.50 4.83
N ALA A 33 22.45 -4.62 3.90
CA ALA A 33 22.22 -4.58 2.45
C ALA A 33 21.14 -5.56 1.91
N TRP A 34 20.96 -6.72 2.55
CA TRP A 34 19.97 -7.70 2.12
C TRP A 34 18.69 -7.66 2.97
N GLN A 35 18.83 -7.34 4.26
CA GLN A 35 17.73 -7.34 5.22
C GLN A 35 16.76 -6.19 4.96
N TYR A 36 17.24 -5.00 4.58
CA TYR A 36 16.35 -3.87 4.26
C TYR A 36 15.47 -4.15 3.03
N PRO A 37 16.00 -4.56 1.86
CA PRO A 37 15.17 -4.90 0.71
C PRO A 37 14.17 -6.02 1.01
N VAL A 38 14.58 -7.06 1.75
CA VAL A 38 13.70 -8.19 2.10
C VAL A 38 12.58 -7.75 3.03
N THR A 39 12.87 -6.94 4.05
CA THR A 39 11.84 -6.41 4.98
C THR A 39 10.89 -5.47 4.27
N ILE A 40 11.37 -4.59 3.39
CA ILE A 40 10.54 -3.69 2.58
C ILE A 40 9.64 -4.51 1.64
N ALA A 41 10.17 -5.55 0.98
CA ALA A 41 9.39 -6.45 0.13
C ALA A 41 8.31 -7.19 0.93
N ALA A 42 8.69 -7.78 2.07
CA ALA A 42 7.77 -8.52 2.93
C ALA A 42 6.64 -7.63 3.46
N ALA A 43 6.96 -6.42 3.91
CA ALA A 43 6.00 -5.46 4.40
C ALA A 43 5.07 -4.92 3.31
N SER A 44 5.62 -4.63 2.12
CA SER A 44 4.82 -4.23 0.95
C SER A 44 3.85 -5.35 0.54
N PHE A 45 4.31 -6.59 0.54
CA PHE A 45 3.49 -7.76 0.25
C PHE A 45 2.39 -7.95 1.31
N LEU A 46 2.75 -7.88 2.59
CA LEU A 46 1.83 -8.05 3.71
C LEU A 46 0.74 -6.97 3.72
N ALA A 47 1.09 -5.72 3.43
CA ALA A 47 0.13 -4.63 3.30
C ALA A 47 -0.87 -4.90 2.17
N VAL A 48 -0.39 -5.33 1.00
CA VAL A 48 -1.25 -5.65 -0.16
C VAL A 48 -2.18 -6.82 0.14
N VAL A 49 -1.69 -7.87 0.82
CA VAL A 49 -2.49 -9.03 1.22
C VAL A 49 -3.55 -8.63 2.25
N LEU A 50 -3.21 -7.84 3.27
CA LEU A 50 -4.19 -7.37 4.25
C LEU A 50 -5.26 -6.45 3.63
N LEU A 51 -4.87 -5.60 2.67
CA LEU A 51 -5.83 -4.82 1.89
C LEU A 51 -6.76 -5.73 1.08
N ASP A 52 -6.28 -6.91 0.67
CA ASP A 52 -7.08 -7.88 -0.07
C ASP A 52 -8.07 -8.61 0.81
N VAL A 53 -7.59 -9.08 1.96
CA VAL A 53 -8.43 -9.75 2.97
C VAL A 53 -9.51 -8.81 3.53
N THR A 54 -9.26 -7.50 3.56
CA THR A 54 -10.24 -6.51 4.05
C THR A 54 -11.23 -6.02 2.98
N ASP A 55 -11.29 -6.70 1.82
CA ASP A 55 -12.15 -6.33 0.69
C ASP A 55 -11.92 -4.89 0.19
N SER A 56 -10.74 -4.32 0.49
CA SER A 56 -10.43 -2.93 0.14
C SER A 56 -10.19 -2.73 -1.36
N TYR A 57 -10.19 -3.81 -2.16
CA TYR A 57 -10.12 -3.79 -3.61
C TYR A 57 -11.47 -3.95 -4.33
N GLN A 58 -12.58 -4.03 -3.59
CA GLN A 58 -13.90 -4.05 -4.22
C GLN A 58 -14.21 -2.71 -4.90
N ILE A 59 -14.90 -2.77 -6.05
CA ILE A 59 -15.23 -1.57 -6.86
C ILE A 59 -15.97 -0.52 -6.01
N ALA A 60 -16.90 -0.96 -5.14
CA ALA A 60 -17.62 -0.08 -4.22
C ALA A 60 -16.69 0.67 -3.25
N ALA A 61 -15.64 0.02 -2.74
CA ALA A 61 -14.64 0.61 -1.86
C ALA A 61 -13.69 1.57 -2.62
N LEU A 62 -13.31 1.22 -3.85
CA LEU A 62 -12.51 2.11 -4.73
C LEU A 62 -13.28 3.37 -5.13
N MET A 63 -14.61 3.28 -5.30
CA MET A 63 -15.45 4.43 -5.63
C MET A 63 -15.63 5.39 -4.44
N ARG A 64 -15.37 4.95 -3.20
CA ARG A 64 -15.51 5.76 -1.97
C ARG A 64 -14.23 5.69 -1.10
N PRO A 65 -13.10 6.23 -1.57
CA PRO A 65 -11.80 6.15 -0.88
C PRO A 65 -11.82 6.84 0.49
N ILE A 66 -12.58 7.92 0.65
CA ILE A 66 -12.69 8.64 1.93
C ILE A 66 -13.39 7.77 2.99
N ALA A 67 -14.39 6.98 2.58
CA ALA A 67 -15.09 6.07 3.49
C ALA A 67 -14.23 4.87 3.89
N SER A 68 -13.28 4.46 3.04
CA SER A 68 -12.32 3.39 3.33
C SER A 68 -11.02 3.88 3.99
N PHE A 69 -10.87 5.19 4.24
CA PHE A 69 -9.69 5.78 4.88
C PHE A 69 -9.31 5.08 6.18
N GLY A 70 -10.28 4.92 7.10
CA GLY A 70 -10.04 4.28 8.40
C GLY A 70 -9.58 2.82 8.26
N ARG A 71 -10.12 2.08 7.29
CA ARG A 71 -9.70 0.70 7.03
C ARG A 71 -8.29 0.62 6.46
N VAL A 72 -7.96 1.47 5.48
CA VAL A 72 -6.61 1.54 4.89
C VAL A 72 -5.59 1.93 5.96
N LEU A 73 -5.92 2.91 6.80
CA LEU A 73 -5.06 3.32 7.90
C LEU A 73 -4.86 2.19 8.91
N LEU A 74 -5.93 1.47 9.30
CA LEU A 74 -5.84 0.33 10.20
C LEU A 74 -5.00 -0.81 9.62
N VAL A 75 -5.16 -1.13 8.33
CA VAL A 75 -4.37 -2.16 7.65
C VAL A 75 -2.89 -1.78 7.60
N TRP A 76 -2.60 -0.54 7.23
CA TRP A 76 -1.24 -0.03 7.15
C TRP A 76 -0.57 0.04 8.53
N ALA A 77 -1.27 0.56 9.54
CA ALA A 77 -0.82 0.55 10.92
C ALA A 77 -0.62 -0.88 11.45
N GLY A 78 -1.52 -1.81 11.11
CA GLY A 78 -1.39 -3.23 11.44
C GLY A 78 -0.16 -3.87 10.81
N THR A 79 0.16 -3.52 9.56
CA THR A 79 1.37 -3.98 8.87
C THR A 79 2.63 -3.50 9.60
N PHE A 80 2.68 -2.22 9.98
CA PHE A 80 3.80 -1.66 10.74
C PHE A 80 3.88 -2.23 12.16
N ALA A 81 2.75 -2.47 12.81
CA ALA A 81 2.71 -3.12 14.12
C ALA A 81 3.26 -4.55 14.05
N LEU A 82 2.88 -5.32 13.03
CA LEU A 82 3.42 -6.67 12.80
C LEU A 82 4.93 -6.63 12.52
N MET A 83 5.39 -5.70 11.68
CA MET A 83 6.82 -5.49 11.48
C MET A 83 7.55 -5.19 12.80
N ALA A 84 7.04 -4.24 13.59
CA ALA A 84 7.64 -3.86 14.86
C ALA A 84 7.69 -5.05 15.85
N LEU A 85 6.60 -5.83 15.92
CA LEU A 85 6.53 -7.05 16.72
C LEU A 85 7.56 -8.10 16.26
N THR A 86 7.67 -8.34 14.95
CA THR A 86 8.67 -9.28 14.41
C THR A 86 10.10 -8.82 14.66
N ALA A 87 10.40 -7.53 14.48
CA ALA A 87 11.71 -6.95 14.74
C ALA A 87 12.09 -7.04 16.23
N PHE A 88 11.12 -6.81 17.12
CA PHE A 88 11.31 -6.97 18.57
C PHE A 88 11.53 -8.44 18.95
N ALA A 89 10.72 -9.36 18.43
CA ALA A 89 10.85 -10.79 18.69
C ALA A 89 12.20 -11.36 18.20
N MET A 90 12.69 -10.87 17.05
CA MET A 90 14.00 -11.23 16.51
C MET A 90 15.17 -10.48 17.17
N LYS A 91 14.91 -9.57 18.13
CA LYS A 91 15.91 -8.68 18.75
C LYS A 91 16.72 -7.82 17.77
N MET A 92 16.19 -7.58 16.57
CA MET A 92 16.83 -6.76 15.54
C MET A 92 16.33 -5.30 15.58
N SER A 93 15.48 -4.93 16.53
CA SER A 93 14.86 -3.60 16.61
C SER A 93 15.84 -2.43 16.77
N GLU A 94 17.05 -2.70 17.27
CA GLU A 94 18.09 -1.68 17.44
C GLU A 94 18.90 -1.44 16.16
N ASP A 95 18.96 -2.42 15.27
CA ASP A 95 19.69 -2.31 14.00
C ASP A 95 18.90 -1.49 12.97
N TYR A 96 17.56 -1.45 13.06
CA TYR A 96 16.75 -0.69 12.11
C TYR A 96 16.65 0.79 12.46
N SER A 97 16.80 1.64 11.43
CA SER A 97 16.63 3.09 11.60
C SER A 97 15.17 3.45 11.92
N ARG A 98 14.95 3.98 13.13
CA ARG A 98 13.64 4.47 13.60
C ARG A 98 13.12 5.61 12.74
N LEU A 99 14.03 6.45 12.23
CA LEU A 99 13.68 7.54 11.31
C LEU A 99 13.15 6.99 10.00
N LEU A 100 13.85 6.02 9.38
CA LEU A 100 13.37 5.38 8.15
C LEU A 100 12.01 4.72 8.37
N PHE A 101 11.82 4.01 9.48
CA PHE A 101 10.56 3.37 9.84
C PHE A 101 9.43 4.41 9.96
N GLY A 102 9.62 5.50 10.71
CA GLY A 102 8.62 6.55 10.86
C GLY A 102 8.33 7.32 9.57
N THR A 103 9.37 7.65 8.80
CA THR A 103 9.21 8.35 7.51
C THR A 103 8.50 7.47 6.50
N TRP A 104 8.84 6.19 6.42
CA TRP A 104 8.19 5.26 5.49
C TRP A 104 6.73 5.00 5.88
N PHE A 105 6.40 4.98 7.17
CA PHE A 105 5.00 4.91 7.62
C PHE A 105 4.17 6.06 7.04
N VAL A 106 4.65 7.29 7.14
CA VAL A 106 3.93 8.48 6.65
C VAL A 106 3.90 8.51 5.13
N VAL A 107 5.06 8.35 4.48
CA VAL A 107 5.19 8.42 3.01
C VAL A 107 4.38 7.30 2.35
N GLY A 108 4.50 6.06 2.83
CA GLY A 108 3.76 4.92 2.29
C GLY A 108 2.24 5.08 2.42
N PHE A 109 1.77 5.63 3.55
CA PHE A 109 0.35 5.90 3.74
C PHE A 109 -0.17 6.95 2.74
N VAL A 110 0.53 8.08 2.62
CA VAL A 110 0.18 9.16 1.67
C VAL A 110 0.17 8.64 0.24
N LEU A 111 1.15 7.79 -0.11
CA LEU A 111 1.28 7.17 -1.42
C LEU A 111 0.12 6.22 -1.76
N ILE A 112 -0.22 5.27 -0.87
CA ILE A 112 -1.37 4.38 -1.06
C ILE A 112 -2.67 5.20 -1.15
N PHE A 113 -2.88 6.10 -0.20
CA PHE A 113 -4.13 6.85 -0.13
C PHE A 113 -4.27 7.80 -1.32
N GLY A 114 -3.19 8.46 -1.73
CA GLY A 114 -3.12 9.31 -2.91
C GLY A 114 -3.43 8.54 -4.20
N LEU A 115 -2.86 7.34 -4.37
CA LEU A 115 -3.18 6.46 -5.50
C LEU A 115 -4.67 6.11 -5.52
N ARG A 116 -5.27 5.78 -4.37
CA ARG A 116 -6.70 5.46 -4.27
C ARG A 116 -7.60 6.66 -4.60
N LEU A 117 -7.21 7.87 -4.21
CA LEU A 117 -7.92 9.10 -4.61
C LEU A 117 -7.86 9.31 -6.13
N VAL A 118 -6.69 9.18 -6.74
CA VAL A 118 -6.52 9.31 -8.20
C VAL A 118 -7.36 8.27 -8.94
N MET A 119 -7.28 7.00 -8.52
CA MET A 119 -8.04 5.91 -9.13
C MET A 119 -9.55 6.12 -8.99
N SER A 120 -10.02 6.57 -7.82
CA SER A 120 -11.44 6.88 -7.62
C SER A 120 -11.92 7.99 -8.55
N ASN A 121 -11.13 9.03 -8.73
CA ASN A 121 -11.46 10.13 -9.65
C ASN A 121 -11.50 9.68 -11.10
N LEU A 122 -10.57 8.81 -11.53
CA LEU A 122 -10.57 8.23 -12.88
C LEU A 122 -11.80 7.34 -13.12
N ILE A 123 -12.12 6.44 -12.18
CA ILE A 123 -13.30 5.56 -12.27
C ILE A 123 -14.58 6.41 -12.33
N ARG A 124 -14.69 7.44 -11.49
CA ARG A 124 -15.84 8.36 -11.50
C ARG A 124 -15.93 9.19 -12.79
N ARG A 125 -14.81 9.55 -13.41
CA ARG A 125 -14.81 10.18 -14.75
C ARG A 125 -15.30 9.20 -15.81
N TRP A 126 -14.76 7.99 -15.87
CA TRP A 126 -15.18 6.97 -16.84
C TRP A 126 -16.64 6.54 -16.69
N ALA A 127 -17.16 6.53 -15.46
CA ALA A 127 -18.57 6.27 -15.20
C ALA A 127 -19.47 7.42 -15.70
N ARG A 128 -19.03 8.68 -15.61
CA ARG A 128 -19.76 9.85 -16.12
C ARG A 128 -19.66 10.02 -17.63
N ASP A 129 -18.57 9.57 -18.24
CA ASP A 129 -18.36 9.63 -19.70
C ASP A 129 -19.20 8.58 -20.48
N GLY A 130 -20.18 7.92 -19.84
CA GLY A 130 -21.18 7.08 -20.51
C GLY A 130 -20.67 5.75 -21.10
N ARG A 131 -19.39 5.40 -20.95
CA ARG A 131 -18.85 4.13 -21.48
C ARG A 131 -19.37 2.87 -20.75
N MET A 132 -20.04 3.01 -19.60
CA MET A 132 -20.62 1.89 -18.84
C MET A 132 -22.13 1.69 -19.03
N GLU A 133 -22.87 2.62 -19.62
CA GLU A 133 -24.34 2.53 -19.68
C GLU A 133 -24.88 1.54 -20.73
N ARG A 134 -24.07 1.04 -21.66
CA ARG A 134 -24.57 0.14 -22.73
C ARG A 134 -24.77 -1.33 -22.33
N ARG A 135 -24.54 -1.75 -21.09
CA ARG A 135 -24.64 -3.19 -20.71
C ARG A 135 -25.38 -3.52 -19.42
N ALA A 136 -26.20 -2.62 -18.89
CA ALA A 136 -27.22 -3.00 -17.91
C ALA A 136 -28.52 -3.36 -18.67
N VAL A 137 -28.49 -4.45 -19.45
CA VAL A 137 -29.74 -5.11 -19.86
C VAL A 137 -30.27 -5.80 -18.62
N ILE A 138 -31.29 -5.18 -18.01
CA ILE A 138 -32.16 -5.81 -17.03
C ILE A 138 -32.93 -6.89 -17.81
N VAL A 139 -32.49 -8.14 -17.70
CA VAL A 139 -33.34 -9.28 -18.03
C VAL A 139 -34.22 -9.50 -16.80
N GLY A 140 -35.52 -9.29 -16.97
CA GLY A 140 -36.52 -9.56 -15.95
C GLY A 140 -36.67 -11.05 -15.63
#